data_AF-A0A6P0XW18-F1
#
_entry.id   AF-A0A6P0XW18-F1
#
_cell.length_a   1.000
_cell.length_b   1.000
_cell.length_c   1.000
_cell.angle_alpha   90.00
_cell.angle_beta   90.00
_cell.angle_gamma   90.00
#
_symmetry.space_group_name_H-M   'P 1'
#
loop_
_entity.id
_entity.type
_entity.pdbx_description
1 polymer ?
#
loop_
_entity_poly.entity_id
_entity_poly.type
_entity_poly.pdbx_seq_one_letter_code
_entity_poly.pdbx_strand_id
1 'polypeptide(L)'
;MLNWEFLLQKEGDRTWLPLESADVEILEGRYRIVAHTHIANTEVQIQIIHNSTEEVPPLRRVQKRSSHTHSQGLISIIFFTRLKPGQWEFR
;
A
#
# COMPACT_ATOMS: atom_id res chain seq x y z
N MET A 1 -10.62 13.41 -11.96
CA MET A 1 -9.54 12.80 -11.14
C MET A 1 -9.61 11.31 -11.34
N LEU A 2 -8.48 10.60 -11.37
CA LEU A 2 -8.48 9.15 -11.48
C LEU A 2 -9.10 8.59 -10.19
N ASN A 3 -10.26 7.95 -10.26
CA ASN A 3 -10.93 7.37 -9.10
C ASN A 3 -10.19 6.09 -8.71
N TRP A 4 -9.21 6.21 -7.81
CA TRP A 4 -8.54 5.08 -7.17
C TRP A 4 -9.12 4.90 -5.77
N GLU A 5 -9.53 3.68 -5.47
CA GLU A 5 -10.02 3.28 -4.15
C GLU A 5 -8.99 2.36 -3.52
N PHE A 6 -8.47 2.72 -2.36
CA PHE A 6 -7.46 1.94 -1.64
C PHE A 6 -8.11 1.22 -0.46
N LEU A 7 -7.80 -0.06 -0.32
CA LEU A 7 -8.29 -0.91 0.76
C LEU A 7 -7.11 -1.54 1.49
N LEU A 8 -7.12 -1.44 2.82
CA LEU A 8 -6.17 -2.04 3.73
C LEU A 8 -6.79 -3.28 4.39
N GLN A 9 -6.02 -4.35 4.54
CA GLN A 9 -6.42 -5.49 5.35
C GLN A 9 -5.25 -5.99 6.18
N LYS A 10 -5.52 -6.23 7.47
CA LYS A 10 -4.59 -6.89 8.39
C LYS A 10 -4.62 -8.41 8.18
N GLU A 11 -3.47 -9.06 8.27
CA GLU A 11 -3.37 -10.52 8.23
C GLU A 11 -4.17 -11.14 9.39
N GLY A 12 -4.99 -12.15 9.08
CA GLY A 12 -5.91 -12.78 10.02
C GLY A 12 -7.31 -12.16 10.05
N ASP A 13 -7.47 -10.91 9.60
CA ASP A 13 -8.76 -10.25 9.52
C ASP A 13 -9.46 -10.59 8.20
N ARG A 14 -10.79 -10.67 8.22
CA ARG A 14 -11.62 -10.88 7.02
C ARG A 14 -12.14 -9.58 6.42
N THR A 15 -12.01 -8.47 7.16
CA THR A 15 -12.53 -7.16 6.79
C THR A 15 -11.49 -6.36 6.02
N TRP A 16 -11.96 -5.64 5.01
CA TRP A 16 -11.19 -4.61 4.33
C TRP A 16 -11.58 -3.25 4.91
N LEU A 17 -10.58 -2.41 5.17
CA LEU A 17 -10.73 -1.04 5.63
C LEU A 17 -10.47 -0.10 4.46
N PRO A 18 -11.46 0.72 4.04
CA PRO A 18 -11.22 1.75 3.05
C PRO A 18 -10.28 2.82 3.61
N LEU A 19 -9.30 3.22 2.81
CA LEU A 19 -8.42 4.35 3.11
C LEU A 19 -9.02 5.60 2.49
N GLU A 20 -9.90 6.24 3.26
CA GLU A 20 -10.65 7.43 2.81
C GLU A 20 -9.83 8.73 2.91
N SER A 21 -8.73 8.71 3.69
CA SER A 21 -7.78 9.81 3.86
C SER A 21 -6.42 9.47 3.25
N ALA A 22 -5.67 10.51 2.87
CA ALA A 22 -4.30 10.37 2.37
C ALA A 22 -3.35 9.83 3.44
N ASP A 23 -3.63 10.15 4.70
CA ASP A 23 -2.85 9.75 5.87
C ASP A 23 -3.73 8.95 6.82
N VAL A 24 -3.21 7.83 7.31
CA VAL A 24 -3.88 6.94 8.27
C VAL A 24 -2.89 6.45 9.30
N GLU A 25 -3.31 6.39 10.56
CA GLU A 25 -2.54 5.75 11.62
C GLU A 25 -3.01 4.32 11.83
N ILE A 26 -2.07 3.39 11.84
CA ILE A 26 -2.33 1.96 12.07
C ILE A 26 -1.32 1.43 13.08
N LEU A 27 -1.70 0.36 13.77
CA LEU A 27 -0.77 -0.37 14.63
C LEU A 27 0.26 -1.13 13.79
N GLU A 28 1.41 -1.44 14.38
CA GLU A 28 2.37 -2.35 13.77
C GLU A 28 1.71 -3.72 13.49
N GLY A 29 2.00 -4.30 12.33
CA GLY A 29 1.46 -5.60 11.97
C GLY A 29 1.73 -5.99 10.53
N ARG A 30 1.18 -7.12 10.10
CA ARG A 30 1.22 -7.56 8.71
C ARG A 30 -0.03 -7.12 7.99
N TYR A 31 0.14 -6.36 6.93
CA TYR A 31 -0.95 -5.76 6.18
C TYR A 31 -0.76 -5.99 4.68
N ARG A 32 -1.86 -6.04 3.94
CA ARG A 32 -1.87 -5.92 2.48
C ARG A 32 -2.69 -4.71 2.07
N ILE A 33 -2.32 -4.11 0.95
CA ILE A 33 -3.04 -2.99 0.34
C ILE A 33 -3.37 -3.38 -1.09
N VAL A 34 -4.63 -3.21 -1.45
CA VAL A 34 -5.10 -3.31 -2.83
C VAL A 34 -5.67 -1.97 -3.25
N ALA A 35 -5.63 -1.73 -4.56
CA ALA A 35 -6.30 -0.61 -5.17
C ALA A 35 -7.30 -1.12 -6.21
N HIS A 36 -8.38 -0.38 -6.38
CA HIS A 36 -9.36 -0.56 -7.43
C HIS A 36 -9.48 0.73 -8.24
N THR A 37 -9.54 0.61 -9.56
CA THR A 37 -9.71 1.71 -10.51
C THR A 37 -10.54 1.24 -11.69
N HIS A 38 -11.10 2.16 -12.47
CA HIS A 38 -11.82 1.84 -13.71
C HIS A 38 -10.86 1.47 -14.86
N ILE A 39 -9.56 1.67 -14.70
CA ILE A 39 -8.55 1.41 -15.73
C ILE A 39 -8.13 -0.06 -15.66
N ALA A 40 -8.55 -0.85 -16.64
CA ALA A 40 -8.21 -2.25 -16.75
C ALA A 40 -6.93 -2.49 -17.58
N ASN A 41 -6.25 -3.62 -17.32
CA ASN A 41 -5.14 -4.15 -18.11
C ASN A 41 -4.03 -3.13 -18.43
N THR A 42 -3.73 -2.24 -17.50
CA THR A 42 -2.79 -1.13 -17.70
C THR A 42 -1.60 -1.27 -16.75
N GLU A 43 -0.41 -1.01 -17.25
CA GLU A 43 0.81 -0.97 -16.44
C GLU A 43 0.77 0.23 -15.48
N VAL A 44 1.17 -0.03 -14.23
CA VAL A 44 1.20 0.96 -13.14
C VAL A 44 2.56 0.86 -12.46
N GLN A 45 3.20 2.00 -12.27
CA GLN A 45 4.42 2.10 -11.45
C GLN A 45 4.01 2.33 -10.00
N ILE A 46 4.53 1.50 -9.10
CA ILE A 46 4.28 1.58 -7.66
C ILE A 46 5.61 1.94 -6.97
N GLN A 47 5.59 2.97 -6.14
CA GLN A 47 6.70 3.34 -5.28
C GLN A 47 6.27 3.26 -3.81
N ILE A 48 7.06 2.52 -3.03
CA ILE A 48 6.87 2.31 -1.60
C ILE A 48 8.06 2.95 -0.89
N ILE A 49 7.79 3.80 0.09
CA ILE A 49 8.81 4.47 0.89
C ILE A 49 8.54 4.13 2.35
N HIS A 50 9.59 3.75 3.09
CA HIS A 50 9.54 3.58 4.54
C HIS A 50 10.62 4.44 5.18
N ASN A 51 10.22 5.37 6.03
CA ASN A 51 11.10 6.12 6.92
C ASN A 51 11.05 5.45 8.30
N SER A 52 12.03 4.60 8.60
CA SER A 52 12.08 3.83 9.85
C SER A 52 12.40 4.73 11.05
N THR A 53 11.64 4.60 12.13
CA THR A 53 11.92 5.25 13.42
C THR A 53 12.70 4.35 14.40
N GLU A 54 12.90 3.08 14.06
CA GLU A 54 13.58 2.11 14.92
C GLU A 54 15.08 1.99 14.64
N GLU A 55 15.56 2.50 13.50
CA GLU A 55 16.97 2.43 13.12
C GLU A 55 17.73 3.69 13.56
N VAL A 56 18.95 3.52 14.06
CA VAL A 56 19.85 4.61 14.45
C VAL A 56 21.14 4.51 13.63
N PRO A 57 21.41 5.45 12.70
CA PRO A 57 20.56 6.59 12.32
C PRO A 57 19.28 6.16 11.58
N PRO A 58 18.25 7.02 11.50
CA PRO A 58 17.02 6.73 10.75
C PRO A 58 17.34 6.35 9.31
N LEU A 59 16.82 5.20 8.87
CA LEU A 59 17.02 4.70 7.51
C LEU A 59 15.76 4.90 6.67
N ARG A 60 15.95 5.53 5.51
CA ARG A 60 14.93 5.62 4.46
C ARG A 60 15.12 4.51 3.45
N ARG A 61 14.07 3.69 3.26
CA ARG A 61 14.03 2.65 2.22
C ARG A 61 13.06 3.04 1.13
N VAL A 62 13.45 2.83 -0.12
CA VAL A 62 12.62 3.10 -1.29
C VAL A 62 12.59 1.85 -2.16
N GLN A 63 11.40 1.34 -2.46
CA GLN A 63 11.18 0.25 -3.38
C GLN A 63 10.32 0.75 -4.55
N LYS A 64 10.73 0.42 -5.77
CA LYS A 64 9.95 0.69 -6.98
C LYS A 64 9.66 -0.62 -7.67
N ARG A 65 8.45 -0.76 -8.20
CA ARG A 65 8.06 -1.92 -9.01
C ARG A 65 7.00 -1.54 -10.02
N SER A 66 7.02 -2.23 -11.15
CA SER A 66 5.90 -2.21 -12.09
C SER A 66 4.91 -3.32 -11.75
N SER A 67 3.63 -3.05 -11.95
CA SER A 67 2.55 -4.03 -11.87
C SER A 67 1.47 -3.67 -12.89
N HIS A 68 0.44 -4.50 -13.03
CA HIS A 68 -0.63 -4.28 -13.98
C HIS A 68 -1.97 -4.34 -13.25
N THR A 69 -2.88 -3.45 -13.60
CA THR A 69 -4.27 -3.63 -13.22
C THR A 69 -4.83 -4.84 -13.96
N HIS A 70 -5.61 -5.66 -13.26
CA HIS A 70 -6.31 -6.78 -13.88
C HIS A 70 -7.48 -6.29 -14.76
N SER A 71 -8.18 -7.22 -15.40
CA SER A 71 -9.33 -6.92 -16.27
C SER A 71 -10.48 -6.20 -15.58
N GLN A 72 -10.57 -6.30 -14.25
CA GLN A 72 -11.53 -5.59 -13.41
C GLN A 72 -10.93 -4.33 -12.76
N GLY A 73 -9.73 -3.90 -13.17
CA GLY A 73 -9.09 -2.70 -12.62
C GLY A 73 -8.56 -2.85 -11.18
N LEU A 74 -8.45 -4.07 -10.68
CA LEU A 74 -7.84 -4.39 -9.39
C LEU A 74 -6.31 -4.51 -9.50
N ILE A 75 -5.59 -4.08 -8.48
CA ILE A 75 -4.14 -4.19 -8.37
C ILE A 75 -3.68 -4.35 -6.92
N SER A 76 -2.63 -5.15 -6.69
CA SER A 76 -2.02 -5.29 -5.36
C SER A 76 -0.86 -4.29 -5.19
N ILE A 77 -0.99 -3.37 -4.24
CA ILE A 77 0.04 -2.37 -3.92
C ILE A 77 1.13 -3.00 -3.06
N ILE A 78 0.74 -3.75 -2.03
CA ILE A 78 1.61 -4.65 -1.26
C ILE A 78 0.83 -5.92 -0.91
N PHE A 79 1.53 -7.05 -0.88
CA PHE A 79 1.01 -8.28 -0.25
C PHE A 79 1.12 -8.16 1.28
N PHE A 80 0.90 -9.24 2.02
CA PHE A 80 1.07 -9.26 3.47
C PHE A 80 2.51 -8.99 3.87
N THR A 81 2.79 -7.71 4.08
CA THR A 81 4.09 -7.15 4.47
C THR A 81 3.99 -6.67 5.91
N ARG A 82 5.02 -6.96 6.71
CA ARG A 82 5.11 -6.40 8.07
C ARG A 82 5.45 -4.92 7.97
N LEU A 83 4.49 -4.07 8.30
CA LEU A 83 4.67 -2.62 8.39
C LEU A 83 5.22 -2.32 9.78
N LYS A 84 6.54 -2.07 9.83
CA LYS A 84 7.26 -1.67 11.03
C LYS A 84 6.93 -0.23 11.42
N PRO A 85 7.19 0.18 12.67
CA PRO A 85 7.04 1.57 13.09
C PRO A 85 7.79 2.56 12.18
N GLY A 86 7.17 3.72 11.98
CA GLY A 86 7.66 4.77 11.09
C GLY A 86 6.63 5.18 10.05
N GLN A 87 7.05 6.03 9.13
CA GLN A 87 6.17 6.57 8.09
C GLN A 87 6.27 5.73 6.83
N TRP A 88 5.13 5.29 6.31
CA TRP A 88 5.02 4.57 5.05
C TRP A 88 4.28 5.43 4.03
N GLU A 89 4.87 5.59 2.84
CA GLU A 89 4.22 6.28 1.72
C GLU A 89 4.07 5.30 0.54
N PHE A 90 2.90 5.34 -0.10
CA PHE A 90 2.58 4.57 -1.30
C PHE A 90 2.22 5.55 -2.42
N ARG A 91 2.91 5.48 -3.55
CA ARG A 91 2.75 6.38 -4.71
C ARG A 91 2.64 5.60 -6.00
#